data_AF-A0A423UXP0-F1
#
_entry.id   AF-A0A423UXP0-F1
#
_cell.length_a   1.000
_cell.length_b   1.000
_cell.length_c   1.000
_cell.angle_alpha   90.00
_cell.angle_beta   90.00
_cell.angle_gamma   90.00
#
_symmetry.space_group_name_H-M   'P 1'
#
loop_
_entity.id
_entity.type
_entity.pdbx_description
1 polymer ?
#
loop_
_entity_poly.entity_id
_entity_poly.type
_entity_poly.pdbx_seq_one_letter_code
_entity_poly.pdbx_strand_id
1 'polypeptide(L)'
;MESTRLWKSCVPVAANLLLGIPAIVPAFLIWYVLSNGPLAELGWTDREPTENDGMWLWLVIVVPVVACFGGLWTLLNLWMRRRLLAAAPPGPYWSLALTLTLTPYLLGVAFG
;
A
#
# COMPACT_ATOMS: atom_id res chain seq x y z
N MET A 1 21.80 25.98 4.54
CA MET A 1 21.73 24.82 3.61
C MET A 1 21.22 23.55 4.27
N GLU A 2 21.35 23.38 5.59
CA GLU A 2 20.92 22.16 6.30
C GLU A 2 19.39 22.00 6.38
N SER A 3 18.68 23.08 6.72
CA SER A 3 17.21 23.10 6.82
C SER A 3 16.50 22.68 5.52
N THR A 4 16.99 23.11 4.36
CA THR A 4 16.41 22.73 3.05
C THR A 4 16.65 21.26 2.71
N ARG A 5 17.70 20.64 3.24
CA ARG A 5 18.03 19.22 3.02
C ARG A 5 17.19 18.31 3.93
N LEU A 6 16.98 18.73 5.19
CA LEU A 6 16.09 18.07 6.13
C LEU A 6 14.64 18.10 5.65
N TRP A 7 14.16 19.26 5.19
CA TRP A 7 12.81 19.41 4.63
C TRP A 7 12.56 18.47 3.44
N LYS A 8 13.48 18.44 2.46
CA LYS A 8 13.39 17.55 1.29
C LYS A 8 13.36 16.06 1.65
N SER A 9 13.97 15.69 2.77
CA SER A 9 14.00 14.30 3.25
C SER A 9 12.76 13.94 4.08
N CYS A 10 12.18 14.91 4.79
CA CYS A 10 10.99 14.71 5.62
C CYS A 10 9.70 14.58 4.79
N VAL A 11 9.60 15.30 3.66
CA VAL A 11 8.40 15.29 2.80
C VAL A 11 8.04 13.89 2.29
N PRO A 12 8.94 13.08 1.70
CA PRO A 12 8.63 11.72 1.27
C PRO A 12 8.23 10.79 2.43
N VAL A 13 8.79 11.02 3.62
CA VAL A 13 8.46 10.25 4.82
C VAL A 13 7.02 10.54 5.25
N ALA A 14 6.69 11.81 5.46
CA ALA A 14 5.34 12.23 5.82
C ALA A 14 4.31 11.83 4.77
N ALA A 15 4.63 12.00 3.47
CA ALA A 15 3.74 11.63 2.39
C ALA A 15 3.43 10.13 2.36
N ASN A 16 4.44 9.26 2.49
CA ASN A 16 4.20 7.81 2.47
C ASN A 16 3.47 7.32 3.73
N LEU A 17 3.72 7.92 4.91
CA LEU A 17 2.95 7.63 6.12
C LEU A 17 1.48 8.03 5.98
N LEU A 18 1.20 9.22 5.44
CA LEU A 18 -0.16 9.69 5.20
C LEU A 18 -0.88 8.84 4.14
N LEU A 19 -0.17 8.42 3.09
CA LEU A 19 -0.69 7.47 2.09
C LEU A 19 -0.96 6.09 2.69
N GLY A 20 -0.30 5.73 3.79
CA GLY A 20 -0.56 4.49 4.52
C GLY A 20 -1.95 4.42 5.16
N ILE A 21 -2.56 5.57 5.47
CA ILE A 21 -3.92 5.63 6.02
C ILE A 21 -4.95 5.10 4.99
N PRO A 22 -5.06 5.66 3.78
CA PRO A 22 -5.95 5.11 2.76
C PRO A 22 -5.48 3.77 2.19
N ALA A 23 -4.20 3.40 2.34
CA ALA A 23 -3.68 2.10 1.90
C ALA A 23 -4.35 0.90 2.62
N ILE A 24 -5.00 1.14 3.76
CA ILE A 24 -5.76 0.10 4.46
C ILE A 24 -6.88 -0.48 3.59
N VAL A 25 -7.49 0.35 2.72
CA VAL A 25 -8.60 -0.07 1.84
C VAL A 25 -8.13 -1.07 0.78
N PRO A 26 -7.14 -0.77 -0.08
CA PRO A 26 -6.64 -1.77 -1.03
C PRO A 26 -6.00 -2.97 -0.34
N ALA A 27 -5.32 -2.80 0.80
CA ALA A 27 -4.76 -3.91 1.56
C ALA A 27 -5.86 -4.87 2.06
N PHE A 28 -6.93 -4.33 2.63
CA PHE A 28 -8.09 -5.11 3.05
C PHE A 28 -8.75 -5.83 1.88
N LEU A 29 -8.97 -5.15 0.75
CA LEU A 29 -9.59 -5.76 -0.43
C LEU A 29 -8.75 -6.92 -1.00
N ILE A 30 -7.42 -6.76 -1.02
CA ILE A 30 -6.50 -7.84 -1.43
C ILE A 30 -6.64 -9.02 -0.45
N TRP A 31 -6.57 -8.77 0.85
CA TRP A 31 -6.72 -9.81 1.86
C TRP A 31 -8.07 -10.51 1.78
N TYR A 32 -9.16 -9.76 1.56
CA TYR A 32 -10.51 -10.30 1.44
C TYR A 32 -10.63 -11.29 0.28
N VAL A 33 -10.15 -10.93 -0.90
CA VAL A 33 -10.16 -11.82 -2.07
C VAL A 33 -9.28 -13.06 -1.85
N LEU A 34 -8.10 -12.88 -1.24
CA LEU A 34 -7.19 -14.00 -0.96
C LEU A 34 -7.80 -14.97 0.05
N SER A 35 -8.31 -14.46 1.17
CA SER A 35 -8.89 -15.26 2.27
C SER A 35 -10.18 -15.96 1.88
N ASN A 36 -11.03 -15.36 1.04
CA ASN A 36 -12.29 -15.98 0.61
C ASN A 36 -12.20 -16.79 -0.69
N GLY A 37 -11.09 -16.65 -1.42
CA GLY A 37 -10.82 -17.36 -2.67
C GLY A 37 -9.71 -18.39 -2.50
N PRO A 38 -8.51 -18.14 -3.04
CA PRO A 38 -7.47 -19.15 -3.18
C PRO A 38 -6.99 -19.71 -1.83
N LEU A 39 -6.93 -18.91 -0.77
CA LEU A 39 -6.50 -19.40 0.54
C LEU A 39 -7.55 -20.32 1.17
N ALA A 40 -8.84 -20.04 0.95
CA ALA A 40 -9.92 -20.91 1.39
C ALA A 40 -9.99 -22.21 0.59
N GLU A 41 -9.74 -22.15 -0.72
CA GLU A 41 -9.64 -23.34 -1.57
C GLU A 41 -8.48 -24.27 -1.15
N LEU A 42 -7.41 -23.69 -0.61
CA LEU A 42 -6.27 -24.42 -0.04
C LEU A 42 -6.50 -24.88 1.41
N GLY A 43 -7.64 -24.53 2.02
CA GLY A 43 -7.98 -24.86 3.41
C GLY A 43 -7.16 -24.07 4.45
N TRP A 44 -6.55 -22.95 4.08
CA TRP A 44 -5.79 -22.09 5.00
C TRP A 44 -6.67 -21.06 5.72
N THR A 45 -7.85 -20.77 5.15
CA THR A 45 -8.82 -19.82 5.69
C THR A 45 -10.24 -20.36 5.50
N ASP A 46 -11.17 -19.91 6.34
CA ASP A 46 -12.59 -20.20 6.16
C ASP A 46 -13.22 -19.13 5.28
N ARG A 47 -14.04 -19.56 4.32
CA ARG A 47 -14.81 -18.65 3.47
C ARG A 47 -15.97 -18.05 4.25
N GLU A 48 -16.21 -16.77 4.04
CA GLU A 48 -17.29 -16.03 4.70
C GLU A 48 -18.65 -16.66 4.36
N PRO A 49 -19.50 -17.02 5.35
CA PRO A 49 -20.76 -17.74 5.09
C PRO A 49 -21.78 -16.95 4.27
N THR A 50 -21.64 -15.63 4.23
CA THR A 50 -22.53 -14.72 3.50
C THR A 50 -22.08 -14.48 2.06
N GLU A 51 -20.93 -15.00 1.66
CA GLU A 51 -20.34 -14.76 0.33
C GLU A 51 -20.87 -15.76 -0.70
N ASN A 52 -21.91 -15.33 -1.43
CA ASN A 52 -22.66 -16.17 -2.38
C ASN A 52 -22.42 -15.82 -3.85
N ASP A 53 -21.83 -14.66 -4.15
CA ASP A 53 -21.73 -14.11 -5.51
C ASP A 53 -20.44 -14.53 -6.23
N GLY A 54 -19.46 -15.04 -5.48
CA GLY A 54 -18.22 -15.56 -6.02
C GLY A 54 -17.12 -14.50 -6.13
N MET A 55 -15.88 -14.93 -5.88
CA MET A 55 -14.71 -14.04 -5.81
C MET A 55 -14.39 -13.29 -7.11
N TRP A 56 -14.84 -13.81 -8.26
CA TRP A 56 -14.63 -13.15 -9.55
C TRP A 56 -15.35 -11.81 -9.65
N LEU A 57 -16.54 -11.67 -9.04
CA LEU A 57 -17.30 -10.41 -9.07
C LEU A 57 -16.57 -9.31 -8.29
N TRP A 58 -15.93 -9.67 -7.18
CA TRP A 58 -15.13 -8.76 -6.35
C TRP A 58 -13.96 -8.13 -7.11
N LEU A 59 -13.39 -8.79 -8.12
CA LEU A 59 -12.30 -8.24 -8.92
C LEU A 59 -12.69 -6.95 -9.66
N VAL A 60 -13.98 -6.75 -9.98
CA VAL A 60 -14.49 -5.51 -10.57
C VAL A 60 -14.30 -4.31 -9.65
N ILE A 61 -14.24 -4.53 -8.33
CA ILE A 61 -14.00 -3.49 -7.32
C ILE A 61 -12.52 -3.45 -6.95
N VAL A 62 -11.93 -4.61 -6.65
CA VAL A 62 -10.56 -4.72 -6.16
C VAL A 62 -9.57 -4.20 -7.21
N VAL A 63 -9.70 -4.60 -8.47
CA VAL A 63 -8.74 -4.22 -9.52
C VAL A 63 -8.70 -2.70 -9.72
N PRO A 64 -9.82 -1.98 -9.93
CA PRO A 64 -9.78 -0.53 -10.05
C PRO A 64 -9.25 0.17 -8.82
N VAL A 65 -9.65 -0.25 -7.60
CA VAL A 65 -9.21 0.41 -6.36
C VAL A 65 -7.70 0.25 -6.18
N VAL A 66 -7.18 -0.98 -6.33
CA VAL A 66 -5.75 -1.27 -6.20
C VAL A 66 -4.95 -0.59 -7.31
N ALA A 67 -5.43 -0.61 -8.56
CA ALA A 67 -4.77 0.03 -9.69
C ALA A 67 -4.73 1.56 -9.55
N CYS A 68 -5.84 2.19 -9.15
CA CYS A 68 -5.90 3.63 -8.92
C CYS A 68 -4.96 4.04 -7.78
N PHE A 69 -5.01 3.34 -6.64
CA PHE A 69 -4.13 3.63 -5.52
C PHE A 69 -2.66 3.41 -5.87
N GLY A 70 -2.33 2.25 -6.44
CA GLY A 70 -0.97 1.92 -6.86
C GLY A 70 -0.42 2.88 -7.90
N GLY A 71 -1.26 3.30 -8.86
CA GLY A 71 -0.93 4.31 -9.87
C GLY A 71 -0.64 5.67 -9.24
N LEU A 72 -1.54 6.19 -8.40
CA LEU A 72 -1.38 7.45 -7.67
C LEU A 72 -0.11 7.42 -6.79
N TRP A 73 0.07 6.36 -6.02
CA TRP A 73 1.23 6.17 -5.15
C TRP A 73 2.54 6.14 -5.96
N THR A 74 2.56 5.43 -7.08
CA THR A 74 3.73 5.33 -7.96
C THR A 74 4.06 6.67 -8.59
N LEU A 75 3.07 7.40 -9.11
CA LEU A 75 3.26 8.72 -9.72
C LEU A 75 3.76 9.74 -8.71
N LEU A 76 3.19 9.77 -7.50
CA LEU A 76 3.64 10.64 -6.41
C LEU A 76 5.08 10.32 -6.00
N ASN A 77 5.41 9.05 -5.79
CA ASN A 77 6.78 8.66 -5.41
C ASN A 77 7.78 8.89 -6.55
N LEU A 78 7.39 8.72 -7.81
CA LEU A 78 8.23 9.06 -8.96
C LEU A 78 8.50 10.57 -9.02
N TRP A 79 7.47 11.39 -8.80
CA TRP A 79 7.60 12.85 -8.75
C TRP A 79 8.52 13.29 -7.61
N MET A 80 8.30 12.78 -6.39
CA MET A 80 9.12 13.09 -5.22
C MET A 80 10.57 12.67 -5.42
N ARG A 81 10.82 11.47 -5.96
CA ARG A 81 12.17 11.02 -6.28
C ARG A 81 12.86 11.95 -7.28
N ARG A 82 12.19 12.33 -8.37
CA ARG A 82 12.75 13.19 -9.41
C ARG A 82 13.03 14.62 -8.90
N ARG A 83 12.17 15.16 -8.03
CA ARG A 83 12.24 16.57 -7.59
C ARG A 83 13.03 16.78 -6.29
N LEU A 84 12.95 15.85 -5.34
CA LEU A 84 13.48 16.01 -3.99
C LEU A 84 14.72 15.15 -3.74
N LEU A 85 14.82 13.99 -4.38
CA LEU A 85 15.83 12.96 -4.10
C LEU A 85 16.50 12.41 -5.37
N ALA A 86 16.80 13.26 -6.35
CA ALA A 86 17.30 12.84 -7.67
C ALA A 86 18.65 12.09 -7.60
N ALA A 87 19.48 12.38 -6.60
CA ALA A 87 20.77 11.73 -6.38
C ALA A 87 20.68 10.40 -5.58
N ALA A 88 19.49 10.04 -5.07
CA ALA A 88 19.32 8.83 -4.26
C ALA A 88 19.19 7.56 -5.14
N PRO A 89 19.78 6.43 -4.71
CA PRO A 89 19.65 5.17 -5.43
C PRO A 89 18.17 4.71 -5.46
N PRO A 90 17.69 4.18 -6.60
CA PRO A 90 16.29 3.81 -6.78
C PRO A 90 15.80 2.74 -5.81
N GLY A 91 16.55 1.65 -5.65
CA GLY A 91 16.13 0.49 -4.86
C GLY A 91 15.76 0.86 -3.42
N PRO A 92 16.70 1.42 -2.63
CA PRO A 92 16.44 1.80 -1.23
C PRO A 92 15.29 2.80 -1.08
N TYR A 93 15.13 3.72 -2.04
CA TYR A 93 14.03 4.67 -2.02
C TYR A 93 12.66 3.98 -2.14
N TRP A 94 12.51 3.06 -3.09
CA TRP A 94 11.24 2.35 -3.28
C TRP A 94 10.93 1.42 -2.12
N SER A 95 11.93 0.73 -1.58
CA SER A 95 11.77 -0.10 -0.39
C SER A 95 11.33 0.74 0.81
N LEU A 96 11.98 1.88 1.07
CA LEU A 96 11.58 2.78 2.17
C LEU A 96 10.18 3.35 1.96
N ALA A 97 9.84 3.79 0.75
CA ALA A 97 8.51 4.31 0.44
C ALA A 97 7.43 3.25 0.73
N LEU A 98 7.66 2.01 0.29
CA LEU A 98 6.75 0.89 0.55
C LEU A 98 6.63 0.60 2.05
N THR A 99 7.75 0.49 2.77
CA THR A 99 7.76 0.25 4.22
C THR A 99 7.02 1.35 4.97
N LEU A 100 7.22 2.62 4.60
CA LEU A 100 6.55 3.76 5.21
C LEU A 100 5.04 3.75 4.94
N THR A 101 4.61 3.42 3.72
CA THR A 101 3.19 3.25 3.40
C THR A 101 2.55 2.09 4.14
N LEU A 102 3.29 1.01 4.38
CA LEU A 102 2.78 -0.13 5.17
C LEU A 102 2.92 0.06 6.69
N THR A 103 3.64 1.07 7.15
CA THR A 103 3.94 1.27 8.58
C THR A 103 2.68 1.34 9.45
N PRO A 104 1.61 2.06 9.10
CA PRO A 104 0.39 2.09 9.92
C PRO A 104 -0.21 0.69 10.13
N TYR A 105 -0.16 -0.16 9.10
CA TYR A 105 -0.63 -1.54 9.18
C TYR A 105 0.29 -2.41 10.04
N LEU A 106 1.60 -2.32 9.84
CA LEU A 106 2.59 -3.07 10.62
C LEU A 106 2.53 -2.73 12.11
N LEU A 107 2.33 -1.45 12.45
CA LEU A 107 2.14 -1.02 13.83
C LEU A 107 0.81 -1.55 14.39
N GLY A 108 -0.26 -1.51 13.61
CA GLY A 108 -1.54 -2.10 14.01
C GLY A 108 -1.43 -3.59 14.33
N VAL A 109 -0.69 -4.36 13.53
CA VAL A 109 -0.44 -5.79 13.77
C VAL A 109 0.49 -6.03 14.97
N ALA A 110 1.49 -5.17 15.19
CA ALA A 110 2.46 -5.35 16.27
C ALA A 110 1.90 -5.02 17.66
N PHE A 111 0.91 -4.13 17.74
CA PHE A 111 0.34 -3.63 19.01
C PHE A 111 -1.13 -4.01 19.24
N GLY A 112 -1.79 -4.62 18.24
CA GLY A 112 -3.16 -5.14 18.33
C GLY A 112 -3.18 -6.60 18.74
#